data_AF-A0A917N451-F1
#
_entry.id   AF-A0A917N451-F1
#
_cell.length_a   1.000
_cell.length_b   1.000
_cell.length_c   1.000
_cell.angle_alpha   90.00
_cell.angle_beta   90.00
_cell.angle_gamma   90.00
#
_symmetry.space_group_name_H-M   'P 1'
#
loop_
_entity.id
_entity.type
_entity.pdbx_description
1 polymer ?
#
loop_
_entity_poly.entity_id
_entity_poly.type
_entity_poly.pdbx_seq_one_letter_code
_entity_poly.pdbx_strand_id
1 'polypeptide(L)'
;MSEERTVKLQLRDDKGQMKEYFFDFVSQSKKLEYIRKEAALEERVDASGNKVETRLEDYQELQAEFVAGLFADKAVTKKAILEGLDSHDFKQIFEIIRYRVLGNSRKEDEEAKKAQEEQMKKLLAGLDSTTSNSDL
;
A
#
# COMPACT_ATOMS: atom_id res chain seq x y z
N MET A 1 0.09 -26.31 -5.09
CA MET A 1 -0.35 -25.12 -4.34
C MET A 1 0.64 -24.02 -4.70
N SER A 2 0.24 -22.97 -5.44
CA SER A 2 1.20 -21.95 -5.88
C SER A 2 1.64 -21.09 -4.69
N GLU A 3 2.95 -20.90 -4.55
CA GLU A 3 3.59 -20.07 -3.50
C GLU A 3 3.13 -18.60 -3.55
N GLU A 4 2.53 -18.15 -4.67
CA GLU A 4 2.03 -16.79 -4.88
C GLU A 4 0.89 -16.34 -3.94
N ARG A 5 0.21 -17.26 -3.25
CA ARG A 5 -0.92 -16.89 -2.37
C ARG A 5 -0.51 -16.50 -0.96
N THR A 6 0.65 -16.97 -0.50
CA THR A 6 1.12 -16.73 0.87
C THR A 6 1.75 -15.35 0.94
N VAL A 7 1.19 -14.51 1.79
CA VAL A 7 1.76 -13.21 2.12
C VAL A 7 2.77 -13.38 3.25
N LYS A 8 3.88 -12.65 3.12
CA LYS A 8 4.91 -12.53 4.12
C LYS A 8 4.96 -11.08 4.62
N LEU A 9 4.85 -10.91 5.94
CA LEU A 9 5.06 -9.64 6.64
C LEU A 9 6.34 -9.75 7.47
N GLN A 10 7.25 -8.81 7.31
CA GLN A 10 8.53 -8.79 8.01
C GLN A 10 8.60 -7.54 8.90
N LEU A 11 8.71 -7.75 10.21
CA LEU A 11 8.75 -6.67 11.20
C LEU A 11 9.99 -6.81 12.08
N ARG A 12 10.60 -5.70 12.46
CA ARG A 12 11.56 -5.68 13.58
C ARG A 12 10.81 -5.77 14.89
N ASP A 13 11.32 -6.57 15.82
CA ASP A 13 10.87 -6.55 17.20
C ASP A 13 11.56 -5.45 18.03
N ASP A 14 11.20 -5.37 19.30
CA ASP A 14 11.75 -4.41 20.28
C ASP A 14 13.26 -4.54 20.50
N LYS A 15 13.87 -5.65 20.07
CA LYS A 15 15.32 -5.89 20.09
C LYS A 15 15.97 -5.63 18.74
N GLY A 16 15.22 -5.11 17.77
CA GLY A 16 15.66 -4.87 16.40
C GLY A 16 15.79 -6.12 15.53
N GLN A 17 15.35 -7.28 16.04
CA GLN A 17 15.46 -8.56 15.32
C GLN A 17 14.30 -8.69 14.32
N MET A 18 14.61 -9.14 13.11
CA MET A 18 13.60 -9.39 12.09
C MET A 18 12.78 -10.64 12.45
N LYS A 19 11.46 -10.49 12.44
CA LYS A 19 10.47 -11.57 12.55
C LYS A 19 9.61 -11.61 11.30
N GLU A 20 9.19 -12.81 10.95
CA GLU A 20 8.40 -13.07 9.76
C GLU A 20 7.06 -13.68 10.16
N TYR A 21 5.99 -13.11 9.61
CA TYR A 21 4.62 -13.54 9.82
C TYR A 21 4.01 -13.89 8.47
N PHE A 22 3.15 -14.92 8.46
CA PHE A 22 2.58 -15.44 7.22
C PHE A 22 1.07 -15.60 7.35
N PHE A 23 0.36 -15.35 6.24
CA PHE A 23 -1.02 -15.75 6.04
C PHE A 23 -1.27 -16.02 4.56
N ASP A 24 -2.26 -16.82 4.24
CA ASP A 24 -2.49 -17.27 2.86
C ASP A 24 -3.95 -17.13 2.41
N PHE A 25 -4.82 -16.54 3.24
CA PHE A 25 -6.24 -16.40 2.92
C PHE A 25 -6.82 -15.06 3.36
N VAL A 26 -7.43 -14.34 2.42
CA VAL A 26 -8.28 -13.17 2.68
C VAL A 26 -9.65 -13.47 2.10
N SER A 27 -10.69 -13.43 2.94
CA SER A 27 -12.06 -13.66 2.49
C SER A 27 -12.61 -12.42 1.77
N GLN A 28 -13.61 -12.63 0.90
CA GLN A 28 -14.35 -11.51 0.29
C GLN A 28 -14.99 -10.59 1.35
N SER A 29 -15.41 -11.13 2.49
CA SER A 29 -15.91 -10.31 3.61
C SER A 29 -14.85 -9.36 4.14
N LYS A 30 -13.58 -9.79 4.22
CA LYS A 30 -12.48 -8.93 4.66
C LYS A 30 -12.18 -7.83 3.64
N LYS A 31 -12.25 -8.12 2.34
CA LYS A 31 -12.18 -7.09 1.30
C LYS A 31 -13.26 -6.02 1.47
N LEU A 32 -14.52 -6.43 1.65
CA LEU A 32 -15.64 -5.51 1.86
C LEU A 32 -15.51 -4.72 3.16
N GLU A 33 -14.97 -5.34 4.22
CA GLU A 33 -14.65 -4.65 5.47
C GLU A 33 -13.65 -3.51 5.24
N TYR A 34 -12.56 -3.77 4.52
CA TYR A 34 -11.56 -2.74 4.21
C TYR A 34 -12.17 -1.57 3.43
N ILE A 35 -12.92 -1.86 2.35
CA ILE A 35 -13.57 -0.82 1.52
C ILE A 35 -14.50 0.06 2.36
N ARG A 36 -15.29 -0.54 3.26
CA ARG A 36 -16.18 0.22 4.15
C ARG A 36 -15.40 1.08 5.15
N LYS A 37 -14.30 0.55 5.70
CA LYS A 37 -13.45 1.28 6.64
C LYS A 37 -12.79 2.49 5.96
N GLU A 38 -12.32 2.32 4.73
CA GLU A 38 -11.74 3.40 3.92
C GLU A 38 -12.78 4.47 3.57
N ALA A 39 -13.97 4.08 3.11
CA ALA A 39 -15.06 5.03 2.86
C ALA A 39 -15.47 5.78 4.13
N ALA A 40 -15.60 5.08 5.27
CA ALA A 40 -15.92 5.71 6.54
C ALA A 40 -14.84 6.70 7.01
N LEU A 41 -13.57 6.43 6.68
CA LEU A 41 -12.46 7.33 6.97
C LEU A 41 -12.59 8.65 6.17
N GLU A 42 -12.99 8.56 4.90
CA GLU A 42 -13.13 9.70 3.98
C GLU A 42 -14.39 10.53 4.22
N GLU A 43 -15.43 9.92 4.79
CA GLU A 43 -16.73 10.54 5.07
C GLU A 43 -16.81 11.14 6.49
N ARG A 44 -15.77 10.99 7.31
CA ARG A 44 -15.80 11.39 8.71
C ARG A 44 -16.02 12.90 8.89
N VAL A 45 -16.76 13.25 9.92
CA VAL A 45 -17.05 14.64 10.32
C VAL A 45 -16.59 14.92 11.75
N ASP A 46 -16.26 16.17 12.05
CA ASP A 46 -15.93 16.61 13.39
C ASP A 46 -17.18 16.77 14.27
N ALA A 47 -17.00 17.15 15.55
CA ALA A 47 -18.10 17.35 16.49
C ALA A 47 -19.07 18.49 16.08
N SER A 48 -18.67 19.36 15.15
CA SER A 48 -19.48 20.44 14.61
C SER A 48 -20.15 20.07 13.28
N GLY A 49 -19.93 18.84 12.77
CA GLY A 49 -20.49 18.34 11.52
C GLY A 49 -19.69 18.73 10.27
N ASN A 50 -18.48 19.29 10.41
CA ASN A 50 -17.65 19.62 9.24
C ASN A 50 -16.87 18.40 8.78
N LYS A 51 -16.71 18.25 7.46
CA LYS A 51 -15.88 17.18 6.88
C LYS A 51 -14.45 17.31 7.37
N VAL A 52 -13.89 16.22 7.90
CA VAL A 52 -12.48 16.16 8.25
C VAL A 52 -11.70 15.71 7.02
N GLU A 53 -10.70 16.48 6.64
CA GLU A 53 -9.78 16.11 5.57
C GLU A 53 -9.00 14.85 5.96
N THR A 54 -8.98 13.85 5.07
CA THR A 54 -8.22 12.62 5.26
C THR A 54 -6.80 12.83 4.76
N ARG A 55 -5.83 12.54 5.62
CA ARG A 55 -4.41 12.67 5.34
C ARG A 55 -3.77 11.31 5.15
N LEU A 56 -2.53 11.31 4.65
CA LEU A 56 -1.78 10.09 4.42
C LEU A 56 -1.60 9.28 5.70
N GLU A 57 -1.32 9.93 6.83
CA GLU A 57 -1.16 9.26 8.12
C GLU A 57 -2.42 8.48 8.53
N ASP A 58 -3.62 8.98 8.23
CA ASP A 58 -4.87 8.31 8.54
C ASP A 58 -5.02 6.99 7.75
N TYR A 59 -4.64 7.01 6.47
CA TYR A 59 -4.64 5.81 5.64
C TYR A 59 -3.59 4.81 6.14
N GLN A 60 -2.39 5.26 6.48
CA GLN A 60 -1.34 4.39 7.00
C GLN A 60 -1.77 3.71 8.30
N GLU A 61 -2.39 4.45 9.21
CA GLU A 61 -2.93 3.90 10.45
C GLU A 61 -4.04 2.87 10.22
N LEU A 62 -5.00 3.19 9.34
CA LEU A 62 -6.09 2.30 8.95
C LEU A 62 -5.57 1.00 8.34
N GLN A 63 -4.62 1.11 7.41
CA GLN A 63 -4.03 -0.03 6.71
C GLN A 63 -3.21 -0.91 7.65
N ALA A 64 -2.40 -0.32 8.53
CA ALA A 64 -1.65 -1.06 9.54
C ALA A 64 -2.59 -1.82 10.49
N GLU A 65 -3.66 -1.16 10.96
CA GLU A 65 -4.67 -1.81 11.81
C GLU A 65 -5.38 -2.96 11.08
N PHE A 66 -5.79 -2.73 9.84
CA PHE A 66 -6.47 -3.74 9.04
C PHE A 66 -5.57 -4.95 8.77
N VAL A 67 -4.32 -4.71 8.35
CA VAL A 67 -3.35 -5.78 8.07
C VAL A 67 -3.04 -6.57 9.32
N ALA A 68 -2.86 -5.92 10.49
CA ALA A 68 -2.72 -6.62 11.76
C ALA A 68 -3.86 -7.62 12.00
N GLY A 69 -5.11 -7.20 11.73
CA GLY A 69 -6.30 -8.03 11.85
C GLY A 69 -6.41 -9.19 10.86
N LEU A 70 -5.50 -9.33 9.89
CA LEU A 70 -5.42 -10.50 9.00
C LEU A 70 -4.64 -11.66 9.61
N PHE A 71 -3.77 -11.39 10.59
CA PHE A 71 -2.92 -12.42 11.21
C PHE A 71 -3.60 -12.99 12.45
N ALA A 72 -3.51 -14.32 12.61
CA ALA A 72 -3.94 -14.98 13.84
C ALA A 72 -2.96 -14.76 15.00
N ASP A 73 -1.71 -14.44 14.69
CA ASP A 73 -0.67 -14.16 15.68
C ASP A 73 -0.92 -12.82 16.37
N LYS A 74 -1.20 -12.86 17.68
CA LYS A 74 -1.48 -11.68 18.50
C LYS A 74 -0.29 -10.74 18.66
N ALA A 75 0.92 -11.17 18.29
CA ALA A 75 2.09 -10.30 18.22
C ALA A 75 1.99 -9.30 17.06
N VAL A 76 1.24 -9.61 16.00
CA VAL A 76 1.04 -8.71 14.86
C VAL A 76 -0.07 -7.72 15.21
N THR A 77 0.33 -6.59 15.77
CA THR A 77 -0.57 -5.49 16.14
C THR A 77 -0.31 -4.27 15.26
N LYS A 78 -1.26 -3.32 15.22
CA LYS A 78 -1.04 -2.00 14.59
C LYS A 78 0.28 -1.38 15.07
N LYS A 79 0.50 -1.40 16.38
CA LYS A 79 1.72 -0.88 17.02
C LYS A 79 2.97 -1.60 16.52
N ALA A 80 2.97 -2.93 16.54
CA ALA A 80 4.11 -3.72 16.06
C ALA A 80 4.42 -3.46 14.57
N ILE A 81 3.40 -3.22 13.75
CA ILE A 81 3.59 -2.86 12.34
C ILE A 81 4.22 -1.47 12.21
N LEU A 82 3.66 -0.45 12.89
CA LEU A 82 4.13 0.93 12.79
C LEU A 82 5.52 1.14 13.38
N GLU A 83 5.90 0.37 14.41
CA GLU A 83 7.22 0.45 15.04
C GLU A 83 8.24 -0.50 14.40
N GLY A 84 7.78 -1.60 13.81
CA GLY A 84 8.63 -2.66 13.27
C GLY A 84 9.00 -2.49 11.80
N LEU A 85 8.29 -1.63 11.05
CA LEU A 85 8.64 -1.29 9.66
C LEU A 85 9.58 -0.09 9.61
N ASP A 86 10.53 -0.13 8.68
CA ASP A 86 11.27 1.07 8.29
C ASP A 86 10.31 2.06 7.63
N SER A 87 10.50 3.36 7.87
CA SER A 87 9.66 4.41 7.27
C SER A 87 9.66 4.39 5.74
N HIS A 88 10.72 3.86 5.12
CA HIS A 88 10.81 3.71 3.66
C HIS A 88 10.16 2.40 3.15
N ASP A 89 9.86 1.45 4.04
CA ASP A 89 9.38 0.11 3.70
C ASP A 89 7.87 -0.08 3.93
N PHE A 90 7.12 0.99 4.19
CA PHE A 90 5.65 0.93 4.30
C PHE A 90 4.97 0.36 3.04
N LYS A 91 5.72 0.32 1.91
CA LYS A 91 5.35 -0.38 0.68
C LYS A 91 4.84 -1.80 0.94
N GLN A 92 5.36 -2.53 1.92
CA GLN A 92 4.90 -3.88 2.22
C GLN A 92 3.41 -3.91 2.62
N ILE A 93 2.96 -2.97 3.46
CA ILE A 93 1.55 -2.84 3.87
C ILE A 93 0.68 -2.48 2.66
N PHE A 94 1.14 -1.51 1.87
CA PHE A 94 0.44 -1.09 0.66
C PHE A 94 0.26 -2.25 -0.34
N GLU A 95 1.30 -3.04 -0.57
CA GLU A 95 1.25 -4.21 -1.46
C GLU A 95 0.30 -5.29 -0.95
N ILE A 96 0.28 -5.54 0.36
CA ILE A 96 -0.68 -6.46 0.98
C ILE A 96 -2.11 -5.99 0.71
N ILE A 97 -2.42 -4.72 0.97
CA ILE A 97 -3.74 -4.17 0.70
C ILE A 97 -4.08 -4.27 -0.79
N ARG A 98 -3.23 -3.73 -1.66
CA ARG A 98 -3.52 -3.61 -3.10
C ARG A 98 -3.67 -4.96 -3.80
N TYR A 99 -2.72 -5.87 -3.58
CA TYR A 99 -2.67 -7.12 -4.32
C TYR A 99 -3.38 -8.26 -3.61
N ARG A 100 -3.32 -8.31 -2.27
CA ARG A 100 -3.92 -9.42 -1.51
C ARG A 100 -5.35 -9.13 -1.09
N VAL A 101 -5.62 -7.94 -0.57
CA VAL A 101 -6.94 -7.61 -0.02
C VAL A 101 -7.90 -7.17 -1.13
N LEU A 102 -7.47 -6.22 -1.97
CA LEU A 102 -8.30 -5.71 -3.07
C LEU A 102 -8.28 -6.63 -4.29
N GLY A 103 -7.23 -7.44 -4.44
CA GLY A 103 -7.11 -8.42 -5.51
C GLY A 103 -6.71 -7.81 -6.85
N ASN A 104 -6.04 -6.66 -6.84
CA ASN A 104 -5.50 -6.06 -8.05
C ASN A 104 -4.40 -6.97 -8.64
N SER A 105 -4.20 -6.91 -9.94
CA SER A 105 -3.16 -7.69 -10.61
C SER A 105 -1.81 -6.96 -10.53
N ARG A 106 -0.83 -7.59 -9.88
CA ARG A 106 0.56 -7.08 -9.86
C ARG A 106 1.13 -6.98 -11.27
N LYS A 107 0.81 -7.94 -12.13
CA LYS A 107 1.24 -7.95 -13.52
C LYS A 107 0.71 -6.75 -14.30
N GLU A 108 -0.57 -6.42 -14.15
CA GLU A 108 -1.18 -5.27 -14.84
C GLU A 108 -0.57 -3.95 -14.36
N ASP A 109 -0.30 -3.81 -13.05
CA ASP A 109 0.38 -2.63 -12.52
C ASP A 109 1.81 -2.48 -13.06
N GLU A 110 2.55 -3.58 -13.16
CA GLU A 110 3.91 -3.58 -13.73
C GLU A 110 3.91 -3.23 -15.23
N GLU A 111 2.93 -3.74 -15.99
CA GLU A 111 2.75 -3.42 -17.40
C GLU A 111 2.36 -1.94 -17.58
N ALA A 112 1.44 -1.42 -16.77
CA ALA A 112 1.06 -0.01 -16.79
C ALA A 112 2.24 0.91 -16.45
N LYS A 113 3.05 0.53 -15.45
CA LYS A 113 4.26 1.29 -15.07
C LYS A 113 5.28 1.34 -16.22
N LYS A 114 5.56 0.20 -16.86
CA LYS A 114 6.45 0.14 -18.03
C LYS A 114 5.93 1.01 -19.18
N ALA A 115 4.64 0.95 -19.48
CA ALA A 115 4.03 1.77 -20.51
C ALA A 115 4.16 3.28 -20.22
N GLN A 116 3.98 3.68 -18.96
CA GLN A 116 4.14 5.07 -18.52
C GLN A 116 5.60 5.53 -18.59
N GLU A 117 6.55 4.68 -18.20
CA GLU A 117 7.99 4.96 -18.33
C GLU A 117 8.41 5.12 -19.80
N GLU A 118 7.90 4.27 -20.69
CA GLU A 118 8.15 4.39 -22.13
C GLU A 118 7.55 5.67 -22.72
N GLN A 119 6.34 6.06 -22.30
CA GLN A 119 5.73 7.33 -22.72
C GLN A 119 6.54 8.54 -22.23
N MET A 120 6.98 8.53 -20.96
CA MET A 120 7.81 9.60 -20.41
C MET A 120 9.15 9.70 -21.13
N LYS A 121 9.78 8.57 -21.43
CA LYS A 121 11.04 8.53 -22.19
C LYS A 121 10.88 9.10 -23.60
N LYS A 122 9.76 8.81 -24.29
CA LYS A 122 9.45 9.39 -25.60
C LYS A 122 9.22 10.91 -25.53
N LEU A 123 8.52 11.39 -24.51
CA LEU A 123 8.31 12.82 -24.28
C LEU A 123 9.64 13.56 -24.05
N LEU A 124 10.51 13.02 -23.19
CA LEU A 124 11.82 13.60 -22.90
C LEU A 124 12.73 13.60 -24.14
N ALA A 125 12.76 12.51 -24.91
CA ALA A 125 13.51 12.46 -26.17
C ALA A 125 13.00 13.45 -27.23
N GLY A 126 11.69 13.76 -27.23
CA GLY A 126 11.10 14.80 -28.09
C GLY A 126 11.51 16.21 -27.68
N LEU A 127 11.61 16.48 -26.38
CA LEU A 127 12.07 17.76 -25.82
C LEU A 127 13.52 18.07 -26.20
N ASP A 128 14.43 17.08 -26.17
CA ASP A 128 15.84 17.28 -26.56
C ASP A 128 16.00 17.64 -28.06
N SER A 129 15.04 17.27 -28.92
CA SER A 129 15.09 17.57 -30.36
C SER A 129 14.53 18.95 -30.74
N THR A 130 13.83 19.64 -29.84
CA THR A 130 13.22 20.96 -30.12
C THR A 130 14.08 22.14 -29.66
N THR A 131 15.03 21.93 -28.75
CA THR A 131 15.96 22.97 -28.25
C THR A 131 17.16 23.24 -29.18
N SER A 132 17.34 22.47 -30.26
CA SER A 132 18.50 22.63 -31.17
C SER A 132 18.26 23.56 -32.37
N ASN A 133 17.09 24.20 -32.50
CA ASN A 133 16.72 25.02 -33.67
C ASN A 133 16.46 26.50 -33.36
N SER A 134 16.95 27.03 -32.23
CA SER A 134 16.76 28.44 -31.85
C SER A 134 18.04 29.27 -31.81
N ASP A 135 19.00 29.01 -32.70
CA ASP A 135 20.13 29.93 -32.96
C ASP A 135 20.28 30.13 -34.49
N LEU A 136 19.55 31.12 -35.02
CA LEU A 136 19.79 31.77 -36.32
C LEU A 136 19.51 33.28 -36.17
#